data_AF-A0A2M7KKL3-F1
#
_entry.id   AF-A0A2M7KKL3-F1
#
_cell.length_a   1.000
_cell.length_b   1.000
_cell.length_c   1.000
_cell.angle_alpha   90.00
_cell.angle_beta   90.00
_cell.angle_gamma   90.00
#
_symmetry.space_group_name_H-M   'P 1'
#
loop_
_entity.id
_entity.type
_entity.pdbx_description
1 polymer ?
#
loop_
_entity_poly.entity_id
_entity_poly.type
_entity_poly.pdbx_seq_one_letter_code
_entity_poly.pdbx_strand_id
1 'polypeptide(L)'
;MSRWSQTAVRCVLCVGVAALSARWLAAEEVPDVPLDFTIRLDTVLEHDDGEFLWFHPRVAAVPGAGKDGQPAVVLTLQKHLGTSDHYSGLYSMRTDDGGTTWTEPALPPELDWQRDGKVDIAVADVTPGYHPQTGKVIALGAQVRYSATGEQLEDVPRAHQTAFSLYDPQTNGWTRWQRLDMPDEPDFNLARNACSQWLVKPDGTLLVPLYHGVSGSSPAKVSVALYRFDGTTLTYVTRGNTLEQNEIRGLAEPSLAFFGGRYYLTVRHDLRGYVTTSDDGLHYEPLRPWTFDDGAELGSYNTQQHWVAQSQALFLVYTRRGADNDHIMRNRAPLFIARVDPERLCVLRATERVLIPERGATLGNFGAAAISPDESWVTVSEGLWNDDARKRGAKGATFAARVFWSRPNELLPGAAE
;
A
#
# COMPACT_ATOMS: atom_id res chain seq x y z
N MET A 1 -33.59 53.65 53.70
CA MET A 1 -32.31 54.32 54.04
C MET A 1 -31.63 53.48 55.12
N SER A 2 -30.60 52.71 54.76
CA SER A 2 -29.79 51.97 55.71
C SER A 2 -28.34 52.02 55.25
N ARG A 3 -27.43 52.25 56.19
CA ARG A 3 -26.00 51.96 56.04
C ARG A 3 -25.56 51.16 57.26
N TRP A 4 -24.72 50.19 56.94
CA TRP A 4 -24.11 49.22 57.82
C TRP A 4 -22.88 49.78 58.55
N SER A 5 -22.58 49.22 59.71
CA SER A 5 -21.27 49.20 60.34
C SER A 5 -21.06 47.86 61.04
N GLN A 6 -19.85 47.33 60.93
CA GLN A 6 -19.39 45.99 61.30
C GLN A 6 -19.15 45.84 62.80
N THR A 7 -19.28 44.61 63.33
CA THR A 7 -18.50 44.14 64.48
C THR A 7 -18.31 42.62 64.41
N ALA A 8 -17.08 42.17 64.66
CA ALA A 8 -16.65 40.79 64.62
C ALA A 8 -17.02 39.99 65.89
N VAL A 9 -17.31 38.70 65.74
CA VAL A 9 -17.25 37.69 66.82
C VAL A 9 -16.63 36.40 66.27
N ARG A 10 -15.64 35.88 67.00
CA ARG A 10 -15.02 34.55 66.80
C ARG A 10 -15.98 33.45 67.25
N CYS A 11 -16.15 32.41 66.44
CA CYS A 11 -16.63 31.10 66.87
C CYS A 11 -15.70 30.00 66.35
N VAL A 12 -15.26 29.14 67.27
CA VAL A 12 -14.54 27.89 67.04
C VAL A 12 -15.58 26.84 66.66
N LEU A 13 -15.33 26.06 65.60
CA LEU A 13 -16.14 24.90 65.24
C LEU A 13 -15.24 23.72 64.87
N CYS A 14 -15.53 22.59 65.52
CA CYS A 14 -14.82 21.31 65.43
C CYS A 14 -15.01 20.67 64.06
N VAL A 15 -13.92 20.17 63.46
CA VAL A 15 -13.94 19.37 62.24
C VAL A 15 -14.14 17.90 62.61
N GLY A 16 -15.31 17.34 62.28
CA GLY A 16 -15.53 15.90 62.21
C GLY A 16 -15.31 15.41 60.79
N VAL A 17 -14.33 14.52 60.58
CA VAL A 17 -14.08 13.87 59.28
C VAL A 17 -14.92 12.60 59.21
N ALA A 18 -15.94 12.59 58.35
CA ALA A 18 -16.67 11.39 57.98
C ALA A 18 -15.97 10.71 56.79
N ALA A 19 -15.44 9.51 56.99
CA ALA A 19 -14.86 8.70 55.94
C ALA A 19 -15.96 7.97 55.16
N LEU A 20 -16.25 8.45 53.95
CA LEU A 20 -17.05 7.73 52.95
C LEU A 20 -16.13 6.78 52.19
N SER A 21 -16.23 5.48 52.48
CA SER A 21 -15.56 4.43 51.72
C SER A 21 -16.30 4.19 50.39
N ALA A 22 -15.82 4.80 49.32
CA ALA A 22 -16.23 4.47 47.96
C ALA A 22 -15.69 3.07 47.60
N ARG A 23 -16.58 2.08 47.50
CA ARG A 23 -16.25 0.79 46.88
C ARG A 23 -16.13 1.02 45.37
N TRP A 24 -14.90 1.13 44.90
CA TRP A 24 -14.60 0.99 43.48
C TRP A 24 -14.89 -0.47 43.10
N LEU A 25 -15.93 -0.69 42.31
CA LEU A 25 -16.05 -1.91 41.53
C LEU A 25 -14.88 -1.89 40.55
N ALA A 26 -13.88 -2.73 40.79
CA ALA A 26 -12.86 -3.00 39.78
C ALA A 26 -13.61 -3.48 38.53
N ALA A 27 -13.48 -2.74 37.43
CA ALA A 27 -13.84 -3.26 36.13
C ALA A 27 -13.02 -4.55 35.95
N GLU A 28 -13.70 -5.65 35.67
CA GLU A 28 -13.06 -6.90 35.27
C GLU A 28 -12.20 -6.55 34.05
N GLU A 29 -10.87 -6.66 34.19
CA GLU A 29 -9.96 -6.57 33.04
C GLU A 29 -10.35 -7.72 32.11
N VAL A 30 -11.13 -7.42 31.08
CA VAL A 30 -11.29 -8.33 29.95
C VAL A 30 -9.87 -8.52 29.42
N PRO A 31 -9.32 -9.74 29.41
CA PRO A 31 -7.99 -9.96 28.89
C PRO A 31 -7.95 -9.40 27.47
N ASP A 32 -6.96 -8.55 27.18
CA ASP A 32 -6.75 -7.97 25.86
C ASP A 32 -6.39 -9.12 24.91
N VAL A 33 -7.42 -9.74 24.33
CA VAL A 33 -7.25 -10.81 23.35
C VAL A 33 -6.58 -10.16 22.13
N PRO A 34 -5.37 -10.60 21.75
CA PRO A 34 -4.67 -10.00 20.63
C PRO A 34 -5.47 -10.23 19.34
N LEU A 35 -5.54 -9.21 18.47
CA LEU A 35 -6.31 -9.26 17.21
C LEU A 35 -5.91 -10.44 16.33
N ASP A 36 -6.74 -11.48 16.27
CA ASP A 36 -6.50 -12.63 15.40
C ASP A 36 -7.11 -12.43 14.00
N PHE A 37 -6.71 -13.27 13.05
CA PHE A 37 -7.24 -13.30 11.69
C PHE A 37 -7.15 -14.69 11.06
N THR A 38 -8.02 -14.94 10.08
CA THR A 38 -7.92 -16.12 9.20
C THR A 38 -7.54 -15.71 7.79
N ILE A 39 -6.92 -16.63 7.05
CA ILE A 39 -6.46 -16.40 5.69
C ILE A 39 -7.23 -17.34 4.78
N ARG A 40 -7.81 -16.81 3.70
CA ARG A 40 -8.30 -17.58 2.56
C ARG A 40 -7.59 -17.15 1.29
N LEU A 41 -7.11 -18.11 0.51
CA LEU A 41 -6.46 -17.82 -0.76
C LEU A 41 -7.43 -18.10 -1.90
N ASP A 42 -7.85 -17.06 -2.59
CA ASP A 42 -8.69 -17.17 -3.78
C ASP A 42 -7.82 -17.03 -5.04
N THR A 43 -8.08 -17.86 -6.04
CA THR A 43 -7.48 -17.71 -7.39
C THR A 43 -8.47 -16.95 -8.27
N VAL A 44 -8.10 -15.73 -8.66
CA VAL A 44 -8.93 -14.82 -9.48
C VAL A 44 -8.82 -15.18 -10.97
N LEU A 45 -7.61 -15.48 -11.43
CA LEU A 45 -7.31 -15.91 -12.81
C LEU A 45 -6.23 -16.98 -12.78
N GLU A 46 -6.20 -17.84 -13.79
CA GLU A 46 -5.03 -18.65 -14.14
C GLU A 46 -4.75 -18.44 -15.63
N HIS A 47 -3.47 -18.27 -16.00
CA HIS A 47 -3.08 -18.07 -17.38
C HIS A 47 -1.63 -18.54 -17.62
N ASP A 48 -1.45 -19.43 -18.60
CA ASP A 48 -0.14 -19.94 -19.02
C ASP A 48 -0.21 -20.42 -20.48
N ASP A 49 -0.24 -19.47 -21.44
CA ASP A 49 -0.20 -19.77 -22.87
C ASP A 49 1.20 -19.63 -23.51
N GLY A 50 2.17 -19.14 -22.72
CA GLY A 50 3.53 -18.85 -23.18
C GLY A 50 3.70 -17.53 -23.93
N GLU A 51 2.63 -16.76 -24.16
CA GLU A 51 2.68 -15.45 -24.82
C GLU A 51 2.83 -14.30 -23.81
N PHE A 52 2.12 -14.36 -22.68
CA PHE A 52 2.22 -13.36 -21.62
C PHE A 52 1.95 -13.94 -20.23
N LEU A 53 2.22 -13.13 -19.20
CA LEU A 53 1.85 -13.42 -17.81
C LEU A 53 0.99 -12.29 -17.27
N TRP A 54 -0.03 -12.59 -16.47
CA TRP A 54 -0.70 -11.56 -15.67
C TRP A 54 0.20 -11.12 -14.54
N PHE A 55 0.39 -9.81 -14.40
CA PHE A 55 1.28 -9.20 -13.42
C PHE A 55 0.63 -7.98 -12.76
N HIS A 56 1.18 -7.65 -11.58
CA HIS A 56 0.88 -6.46 -10.81
C HIS A 56 -0.62 -6.24 -10.49
N PRO A 57 -1.37 -7.27 -10.05
CA PRO A 57 -2.76 -7.11 -9.67
C PRO A 57 -2.85 -6.23 -8.40
N ARG A 58 -3.67 -5.19 -8.42
CA ARG A 58 -3.96 -4.34 -7.26
C ARG A 58 -5.44 -4.06 -7.18
N VAL A 59 -5.95 -3.90 -5.97
CA VAL A 59 -7.39 -3.70 -5.73
C VAL A 59 -7.65 -2.42 -4.96
N ALA A 60 -8.80 -1.81 -5.25
CA ALA A 60 -9.40 -0.77 -4.41
C ALA A 60 -10.89 -1.07 -4.23
N ALA A 61 -11.35 -0.97 -2.98
CA ALA A 61 -12.76 -1.08 -2.66
C ALA A 61 -13.45 0.28 -2.75
N VAL A 62 -14.67 0.28 -3.29
CA VAL A 62 -15.59 1.40 -3.33
C VAL A 62 -16.74 1.06 -2.39
N PRO A 63 -16.79 1.65 -1.18
CA PRO A 63 -17.83 1.35 -0.19
C PRO A 63 -19.24 1.54 -0.74
N GLY A 64 -20.13 0.57 -0.48
CA GLY A 64 -21.55 0.64 -0.84
C GLY A 64 -21.88 0.56 -2.33
N ALA A 65 -20.88 0.42 -3.22
CA ALA A 65 -21.10 0.40 -4.67
C ALA A 65 -21.33 -1.00 -5.27
N GLY A 66 -21.27 -2.05 -4.45
CA GLY A 66 -21.54 -3.44 -4.83
C GLY A 66 -22.98 -3.88 -4.55
N LYS A 67 -23.24 -5.18 -4.73
CA LYS A 67 -24.55 -5.81 -4.46
C LYS A 67 -24.84 -5.77 -2.96
N ASP A 68 -26.11 -5.56 -2.61
CA ASP A 68 -26.60 -5.62 -1.23
C ASP A 68 -25.84 -4.72 -0.24
N GLY A 69 -25.33 -3.58 -0.71
CA GLY A 69 -24.58 -2.61 0.10
C GLY A 69 -23.13 -3.00 0.39
N GLN A 70 -22.64 -4.12 -0.16
CA GLN A 70 -21.24 -4.51 -0.10
C GLN A 70 -20.35 -3.53 -0.89
N PRO A 71 -19.03 -3.48 -0.62
CA PRO A 71 -18.13 -2.75 -1.48
C PRO A 71 -18.06 -3.38 -2.87
N ALA A 72 -18.03 -2.56 -3.91
CA ALA A 72 -17.51 -3.01 -5.20
C ALA A 72 -15.98 -2.98 -5.14
N VAL A 73 -15.31 -3.96 -5.70
CA VAL A 73 -13.84 -3.99 -5.75
C VAL A 73 -13.38 -3.94 -7.19
N VAL A 74 -12.59 -2.92 -7.51
CA VAL A 74 -11.94 -2.78 -8.81
C VAL A 74 -10.53 -3.34 -8.70
N LEU A 75 -10.16 -4.23 -9.61
CA LEU A 75 -8.83 -4.81 -9.72
C LEU A 75 -8.16 -4.29 -10.99
N THR A 76 -6.96 -3.73 -10.87
CA THR A 76 -6.10 -3.37 -12.01
C THR A 76 -5.00 -4.39 -12.17
N LEU A 77 -4.66 -4.79 -13.40
CA LEU A 77 -3.61 -5.77 -13.72
C LEU A 77 -3.01 -5.52 -15.11
N GLN A 78 -1.88 -6.14 -15.42
CA GLN A 78 -1.20 -5.94 -16.70
C GLN A 78 -0.66 -7.24 -17.26
N LYS A 79 -0.51 -7.30 -18.58
CA LYS A 79 0.26 -8.37 -19.22
C LYS A 79 1.74 -8.02 -19.15
N HIS A 80 2.56 -8.94 -18.67
CA HIS A 80 4.00 -8.92 -18.87
C HIS A 80 4.32 -9.60 -20.21
N LEU A 81 5.02 -8.90 -21.09
CA LEU A 81 5.22 -9.29 -22.50
C LEU A 81 6.57 -9.96 -22.76
N GLY A 82 7.03 -10.79 -21.82
CA GLY A 82 8.22 -11.66 -21.97
C GLY A 82 9.61 -11.00 -21.98
N THR A 83 9.73 -9.67 -22.07
CA THR A 83 11.04 -8.97 -22.13
C THR A 83 11.16 -7.92 -21.05
N SER A 84 12.25 -7.94 -20.28
CA SER A 84 12.54 -6.92 -19.25
C SER A 84 11.31 -6.66 -18.36
N ASP A 85 11.07 -5.42 -17.95
CA ASP A 85 9.82 -4.94 -17.36
C ASP A 85 8.91 -4.32 -18.45
N HIS A 86 8.60 -5.06 -19.52
CA HIS A 86 7.72 -4.64 -20.63
C HIS A 86 6.27 -5.08 -20.37
N TYR A 87 5.39 -4.08 -20.19
CA TYR A 87 3.99 -4.31 -19.83
C TYR A 87 3.03 -3.73 -20.87
N SER A 88 1.89 -4.39 -21.06
CA SER A 88 0.75 -3.85 -21.82
C SER A 88 0.16 -2.59 -21.20
N GLY A 89 -0.85 -2.01 -21.85
CA GLY A 89 -1.81 -1.12 -21.17
C GLY A 89 -2.43 -1.76 -19.92
N LEU A 90 -3.11 -0.94 -19.12
CA LEU A 90 -3.66 -1.37 -17.84
C LEU A 90 -5.04 -2.00 -18.02
N TYR A 91 -5.14 -3.28 -17.67
CA TYR A 91 -6.40 -3.99 -17.63
C TYR A 91 -7.15 -3.72 -16.32
N SER A 92 -8.46 -3.84 -16.37
CA SER A 92 -9.36 -3.71 -15.22
C SER A 92 -10.32 -4.90 -15.15
N MET A 93 -10.61 -5.32 -13.93
CA MET A 93 -11.67 -6.24 -13.56
C MET A 93 -12.47 -5.65 -12.41
N ARG A 94 -13.69 -6.16 -12.18
CA ARG A 94 -14.55 -5.73 -11.09
C ARG A 94 -15.29 -6.91 -10.48
N THR A 95 -15.52 -6.85 -9.18
CA THR A 95 -16.46 -7.69 -8.45
C THR A 95 -17.43 -6.82 -7.65
N ASP A 96 -18.68 -7.25 -7.58
CA ASP A 96 -19.75 -6.58 -6.81
C ASP A 96 -20.30 -7.47 -5.69
N ASP A 97 -19.76 -8.69 -5.50
CA ASP A 97 -20.23 -9.67 -4.52
C ASP A 97 -19.09 -10.21 -3.66
N GLY A 98 -18.21 -9.28 -3.26
CA GLY A 98 -17.10 -9.55 -2.36
C GLY A 98 -16.12 -10.56 -2.93
N GLY A 99 -15.89 -10.58 -4.24
CA GLY A 99 -14.92 -11.46 -4.91
C GLY A 99 -15.43 -12.85 -5.27
N THR A 100 -16.74 -13.12 -5.15
CA THR A 100 -17.33 -14.41 -5.54
C THR A 100 -17.33 -14.58 -7.06
N THR A 101 -17.68 -13.51 -7.78
CA THR A 101 -17.61 -13.44 -9.24
C THR A 101 -16.83 -12.20 -9.67
N TRP A 102 -16.15 -12.30 -10.81
CA TRP A 102 -15.37 -11.23 -11.40
C TRP A 102 -15.78 -11.03 -12.86
N THR A 103 -15.74 -9.79 -13.32
CA THR A 103 -15.74 -9.52 -14.77
C THR A 103 -14.44 -10.02 -15.38
N GLU A 104 -14.50 -10.40 -16.66
CA GLU A 104 -13.30 -10.71 -17.43
C GLU A 104 -12.31 -9.52 -17.47
N PRO A 105 -11.00 -9.77 -17.61
CA PRO A 105 -10.03 -8.71 -17.83
C PRO A 105 -10.35 -7.89 -19.09
N ALA A 106 -10.66 -6.61 -18.91
CA ALA A 106 -10.89 -5.67 -19.99
C ALA A 106 -9.73 -4.67 -20.07
N LEU A 107 -9.36 -4.24 -21.28
CA LEU A 107 -8.44 -3.13 -21.51
C LEU A 107 -9.23 -1.91 -21.95
N PRO A 108 -9.59 -0.98 -21.04
CA PRO A 108 -10.20 0.28 -21.43
C PRO A 108 -9.27 1.07 -22.36
N PRO A 109 -9.76 1.65 -23.47
CA PRO A 109 -8.94 2.47 -24.37
C PRO A 109 -8.22 3.63 -23.66
N GLU A 110 -8.82 4.15 -22.60
CA GLU A 110 -8.28 5.20 -21.74
C GLU A 110 -7.05 4.76 -20.95
N LEU A 111 -6.91 3.46 -20.73
CA LEU A 111 -5.84 2.82 -19.97
C LEU A 111 -4.79 2.14 -20.87
N ASP A 112 -4.99 2.16 -22.18
CA ASP A 112 -4.07 1.57 -23.14
C ASP A 112 -2.80 2.42 -23.33
N TRP A 113 -1.85 1.89 -24.07
CA TRP A 113 -0.65 2.60 -24.48
C TRP A 113 -0.96 3.90 -25.21
N GLN A 114 -0.14 4.90 -24.94
CA GLN A 114 -0.03 6.09 -25.78
C GLN A 114 1.19 5.91 -26.69
N ARG A 115 1.13 6.45 -27.92
CA ARG A 115 2.21 6.29 -28.91
C ARG A 115 2.89 7.60 -29.22
N ASP A 116 4.20 7.53 -29.33
CA ASP A 116 5.08 8.60 -29.78
C ASP A 116 6.01 8.06 -30.88
N GLY A 117 5.54 8.14 -32.13
CA GLY A 117 6.21 7.49 -33.26
C GLY A 117 6.28 5.96 -33.10
N LYS A 118 7.48 5.45 -32.82
CA LYS A 118 7.76 4.01 -32.58
C LYS A 118 7.90 3.65 -31.10
N VAL A 119 7.71 4.62 -30.21
CA VAL A 119 7.79 4.43 -28.76
C VAL A 119 6.39 4.20 -28.23
N ASP A 120 6.20 3.08 -27.53
CA ASP A 120 5.00 2.82 -26.76
C ASP A 120 5.18 3.39 -25.35
N ILE A 121 4.21 4.16 -24.86
CA ILE A 121 4.22 4.76 -23.53
C ILE A 121 3.09 4.12 -22.74
N ALA A 122 3.43 3.46 -21.64
CA ALA A 122 2.48 2.78 -20.78
C ALA A 122 2.50 3.36 -19.37
N VAL A 123 1.53 2.92 -18.57
CA VAL A 123 1.66 2.93 -17.12
C VAL A 123 2.07 1.54 -16.63
N ALA A 124 2.77 1.43 -15.52
CA ALA A 124 3.18 0.18 -14.90
C ALA A 124 3.04 0.28 -13.38
N ASP A 125 2.92 -0.87 -12.69
CA ASP A 125 2.94 -0.94 -11.22
C ASP A 125 1.85 -0.08 -10.56
N VAL A 126 0.67 -0.06 -11.17
CA VAL A 126 -0.41 0.86 -10.80
C VAL A 126 -1.10 0.41 -9.51
N THR A 127 -1.21 1.31 -8.53
CA THR A 127 -1.88 1.10 -7.24
C THR A 127 -3.13 1.99 -7.15
N PRO A 128 -4.35 1.41 -7.29
CA PRO A 128 -5.60 2.11 -7.09
C PRO A 128 -5.89 2.34 -5.60
N GLY A 129 -6.61 3.41 -5.30
CA GLY A 129 -7.07 3.76 -3.95
C GLY A 129 -8.30 4.67 -4.02
N TYR A 130 -9.21 4.48 -3.07
CA TYR A 130 -10.47 5.22 -3.00
C TYR A 130 -10.28 6.59 -2.34
N HIS A 131 -10.86 7.63 -2.96
CA HIS A 131 -10.86 8.99 -2.45
C HIS A 131 -12.25 9.33 -1.87
N PRO A 132 -12.46 9.22 -0.55
CA PRO A 132 -13.79 9.26 0.05
C PRO A 132 -14.51 10.59 -0.14
N GLN A 133 -13.78 11.71 -0.22
CA GLN A 133 -14.38 13.03 -0.37
C GLN A 133 -14.97 13.27 -1.77
N THR A 134 -14.54 12.52 -2.78
CA THR A 134 -15.06 12.65 -4.17
C THR A 134 -15.77 11.40 -4.66
N GLY A 135 -15.69 10.28 -3.94
CA GLY A 135 -16.26 9.01 -4.36
C GLY A 135 -15.58 8.36 -5.56
N LYS A 136 -14.37 8.79 -5.91
CA LYS A 136 -13.62 8.28 -7.09
C LYS A 136 -12.50 7.34 -6.63
N VAL A 137 -12.08 6.43 -7.50
CA VAL A 137 -10.83 5.70 -7.32
C VAL A 137 -9.74 6.40 -8.13
N ILE A 138 -8.62 6.68 -7.50
CA ILE A 138 -7.43 7.24 -8.14
C ILE A 138 -6.46 6.08 -8.34
N ALA A 139 -5.90 5.90 -9.53
CA ALA A 139 -4.94 4.86 -9.82
C ALA A 139 -3.60 5.49 -10.17
N LEU A 140 -2.61 5.37 -9.28
CA LEU A 140 -1.27 5.96 -9.43
C LEU A 140 -0.25 4.88 -9.81
N GLY A 141 0.61 5.16 -10.78
CA GLY A 141 1.66 4.23 -11.22
C GLY A 141 2.82 4.94 -11.91
N ALA A 142 3.72 4.16 -12.49
CA ALA A 142 4.84 4.68 -13.27
C ALA A 142 4.49 4.78 -14.75
N GLN A 143 4.64 5.97 -15.33
CA GLN A 143 4.76 6.12 -16.78
C GLN A 143 6.12 5.57 -17.23
N VAL A 144 6.10 4.68 -18.22
CA VAL A 144 7.29 4.05 -18.80
C VAL A 144 7.25 4.17 -20.33
N ARG A 145 8.39 4.44 -20.94
CA ARG A 145 8.58 4.47 -22.41
C ARG A 145 9.28 3.19 -22.83
N TYR A 146 8.78 2.55 -23.88
CA TYR A 146 9.28 1.30 -24.43
C TYR A 146 9.71 1.45 -25.87
N SER A 147 10.84 0.82 -26.23
CA SER A 147 11.21 0.60 -27.61
C SER A 147 10.23 -0.38 -28.28
N ALA A 148 10.29 -0.50 -29.61
CA ALA A 148 9.51 -1.48 -30.35
C ALA A 148 9.80 -2.96 -29.96
N THR A 149 10.90 -3.22 -29.24
CA THR A 149 11.27 -4.54 -28.71
C THR A 149 11.02 -4.69 -27.21
N GLY A 150 10.44 -3.68 -26.56
CA GLY A 150 10.08 -3.72 -25.14
C GLY A 150 11.17 -3.25 -24.16
N GLU A 151 12.26 -2.66 -24.65
CA GLU A 151 13.28 -2.09 -23.75
C GLU A 151 12.80 -0.79 -23.13
N GLN A 152 13.00 -0.59 -21.83
CA GLN A 152 12.71 0.70 -21.19
C GLN A 152 13.68 1.77 -21.71
N LEU A 153 13.13 2.92 -22.09
CA LEU A 153 13.88 4.03 -22.67
C LEU A 153 14.04 5.19 -21.69
N GLU A 154 15.26 5.72 -21.65
CA GLU A 154 15.61 7.05 -21.11
C GLU A 154 15.95 8.01 -22.27
N ASP A 155 15.16 7.95 -23.33
CA ASP A 155 15.39 8.65 -24.61
C ASP A 155 15.10 10.16 -24.55
N VAL A 156 14.34 10.60 -23.55
CA VAL A 156 13.95 12.00 -23.34
C VAL A 156 14.01 12.37 -21.85
N PRO A 157 14.17 13.66 -21.49
CA PRO A 157 13.95 14.11 -20.12
C PRO A 157 12.58 13.67 -19.62
N ARG A 158 12.48 13.25 -18.35
CA ARG A 158 11.22 12.79 -17.75
C ARG A 158 10.58 11.61 -18.49
N ALA A 159 11.40 10.68 -19.00
CA ALA A 159 10.94 9.41 -19.56
C ALA A 159 10.23 8.51 -18.53
N HIS A 160 10.54 8.69 -17.24
CA HIS A 160 10.10 7.84 -16.14
C HIS A 160 9.42 8.68 -15.05
N GLN A 161 8.10 8.77 -15.09
CA GLN A 161 7.33 9.70 -14.27
C GLN A 161 6.20 8.99 -13.55
N THR A 162 5.51 9.68 -12.65
CA THR A 162 4.26 9.19 -12.08
C THR A 162 3.12 9.59 -13.00
N ALA A 163 2.19 8.68 -13.23
CA ALA A 163 0.95 8.94 -13.95
C ALA A 163 -0.23 8.52 -13.09
N PHE A 164 -1.39 9.10 -13.39
CA PHE A 164 -2.64 8.73 -12.76
C PHE A 164 -3.79 8.61 -13.76
N SER A 165 -4.77 7.77 -13.40
CA SER A 165 -6.09 7.72 -14.01
C SER A 165 -7.15 7.72 -12.91
N LEU A 166 -8.37 8.15 -13.24
CA LEU A 166 -9.50 8.15 -12.34
C LEU A 166 -10.53 7.14 -12.81
N TYR A 167 -11.04 6.34 -11.88
CA TYR A 167 -12.22 5.53 -12.09
C TYR A 167 -13.42 6.16 -11.37
N ASP A 168 -14.52 6.30 -12.12
CA ASP A 168 -15.78 6.80 -11.61
C ASP A 168 -16.77 5.64 -11.40
N PRO A 169 -17.09 5.29 -10.14
CA PRO A 169 -18.01 4.21 -9.85
C PRO A 169 -19.43 4.45 -10.38
N GLN A 170 -19.84 5.71 -10.61
CA GLN A 170 -21.18 6.03 -11.10
C GLN A 170 -21.35 5.69 -12.58
N THR A 171 -20.29 5.87 -13.38
CA THR A 171 -20.32 5.60 -14.82
C THR A 171 -19.65 4.26 -15.17
N ASN A 172 -19.01 3.62 -14.20
CA ASN A 172 -18.16 2.44 -14.40
C ASN A 172 -17.08 2.69 -15.48
N GLY A 173 -16.50 3.89 -15.48
CA GLY A 173 -15.59 4.37 -16.54
C GLY A 173 -14.27 4.88 -15.99
N TRP A 174 -13.23 4.78 -16.82
CA TRP A 174 -11.89 5.31 -16.56
C TRP A 174 -11.67 6.61 -17.33
N THR A 175 -10.91 7.53 -16.77
CA THR A 175 -10.35 8.66 -17.54
C THR A 175 -9.08 8.21 -18.25
N ARG A 176 -8.73 8.88 -19.35
CA ARG A 176 -7.41 8.69 -19.96
C ARG A 176 -6.33 8.97 -18.92
N TRP A 177 -5.35 8.08 -18.80
CA TRP A 177 -4.25 8.32 -17.87
C TRP A 177 -3.43 9.53 -18.32
N GLN A 178 -2.95 10.30 -17.34
CA GLN A 178 -2.15 11.50 -17.57
C GLN A 178 -0.97 11.54 -16.60
N ARG A 179 0.10 12.20 -17.01
CA ARG A 179 1.27 12.41 -16.15
C ARG A 179 0.89 13.30 -14.98
N LEU A 180 1.42 12.98 -13.80
CA LEU A 180 1.30 13.81 -12.62
C LEU A 180 2.28 14.98 -12.72
N ASP A 181 1.80 16.20 -12.53
CA ASP A 181 2.66 17.38 -12.53
C ASP A 181 3.59 17.38 -11.31
N MET A 182 4.85 17.73 -11.54
CA MET A 182 5.92 17.79 -10.54
C MET A 182 6.84 18.99 -10.79
N PRO A 183 7.47 19.56 -9.75
CA PRO A 183 8.41 20.67 -9.87
C PRO A 183 9.47 20.44 -10.95
N ASP A 184 9.85 21.49 -11.68
CA ASP A 184 10.88 21.42 -12.72
C ASP A 184 12.30 21.37 -12.15
N GLU A 185 12.61 20.29 -11.43
CA GLU A 185 13.90 20.04 -10.80
C GLU A 185 14.56 18.80 -11.40
N PRO A 186 15.89 18.80 -11.61
CA PRO A 186 16.60 17.62 -12.12
C PRO A 186 16.38 16.35 -11.30
N ASP A 187 16.18 16.50 -9.98
CA ASP A 187 15.96 15.38 -9.04
C ASP A 187 14.60 14.68 -9.24
N PHE A 188 13.73 15.22 -10.10
CA PHE A 188 12.47 14.62 -10.55
C PHE A 188 12.49 14.17 -12.02
N ASN A 189 13.65 14.13 -12.67
CA ASN A 189 13.77 13.58 -14.03
C ASN A 189 13.37 12.10 -14.09
N LEU A 190 13.63 11.36 -13.01
CA LEU A 190 12.95 10.11 -12.67
C LEU A 190 12.15 10.36 -11.39
N ALA A 191 10.85 10.03 -11.41
CA ALA A 191 10.01 10.17 -10.21
C ALA A 191 8.78 9.26 -10.31
N ARG A 192 8.72 8.20 -9.51
CA ARG A 192 7.70 7.15 -9.63
C ARG A 192 7.00 6.87 -8.30
N ASN A 193 5.66 6.84 -8.33
CA ASN A 193 4.81 6.12 -7.38
C ASN A 193 4.49 4.75 -8.01
N ALA A 194 5.49 3.87 -8.10
CA ALA A 194 5.32 2.53 -8.66
C ALA A 194 5.12 1.52 -7.53
N CYS A 195 4.00 0.80 -7.53
CA CYS A 195 3.67 -0.24 -6.55
C CYS A 195 3.58 0.30 -5.10
N SER A 196 3.50 1.61 -4.95
CA SER A 196 3.62 2.30 -3.67
C SER A 196 2.24 2.51 -3.05
N GLN A 197 2.04 2.17 -1.78
CA GLN A 197 0.83 2.58 -1.06
C GLN A 197 0.89 4.09 -0.77
N TRP A 198 -0.16 4.80 -1.12
CA TRP A 198 -0.37 6.22 -0.88
C TRP A 198 -1.65 6.43 -0.06
N LEU A 199 -1.82 7.61 0.55
CA LEU A 199 -2.93 7.86 1.47
C LEU A 199 -3.72 9.12 1.11
N VAL A 200 -5.01 9.10 1.44
CA VAL A 200 -5.88 10.28 1.47
C VAL A 200 -5.97 10.77 2.91
N LYS A 201 -5.69 12.06 3.14
CA LYS A 201 -5.85 12.72 4.44
C LYS A 201 -7.33 13.07 4.68
N PRO A 202 -7.73 13.33 5.93
CA PRO A 202 -9.12 13.71 6.24
C PRO A 202 -9.66 14.92 5.44
N ASP A 203 -8.78 15.85 5.07
CA ASP A 203 -9.10 17.04 4.27
C ASP A 203 -9.18 16.78 2.75
N GLY A 204 -8.97 15.54 2.28
CA GLY A 204 -8.98 15.18 0.86
C GLY A 204 -7.67 15.47 0.12
N THR A 205 -6.62 15.89 0.83
CA THR A 205 -5.27 15.93 0.23
C THR A 205 -4.66 14.53 0.20
N LEU A 206 -3.72 14.29 -0.72
CA LEU A 206 -3.05 13.01 -0.87
C LEU A 206 -1.60 13.11 -0.42
N LEU A 207 -1.14 12.10 0.31
CA LEU A 207 0.29 11.83 0.54
C LEU A 207 0.74 10.77 -0.47
N VAL A 208 1.57 11.20 -1.42
CA VAL A 208 2.08 10.36 -2.51
C VAL A 208 3.58 10.14 -2.29
N PRO A 209 4.00 8.95 -1.83
CA PRO A 209 5.42 8.64 -1.72
C PRO A 209 6.01 8.37 -3.10
N LEU A 210 7.19 8.92 -3.35
CA LEU A 210 7.88 8.87 -4.64
C LEU A 210 9.30 8.37 -4.41
N TYR A 211 9.77 7.46 -5.26
CA TYR A 211 11.21 7.32 -5.46
C TYR A 211 11.63 8.11 -6.69
N HIS A 212 12.69 8.89 -6.55
CA HIS A 212 13.08 9.90 -7.53
C HIS A 212 14.59 10.09 -7.63
N GLY A 213 15.04 10.71 -8.71
CA GLY A 213 16.44 11.01 -8.97
C GLY A 213 16.66 11.64 -10.34
N VAL A 214 17.93 11.90 -10.66
CA VAL A 214 18.33 12.55 -11.92
C VAL A 214 18.23 11.63 -13.15
N SER A 215 18.33 10.31 -12.94
CA SER A 215 18.24 9.25 -13.95
C SER A 215 18.04 7.90 -13.27
N GLY A 216 17.66 6.84 -14.00
CA GLY A 216 17.58 5.46 -13.51
C GLY A 216 18.95 4.79 -13.29
N SER A 217 20.04 5.43 -13.73
CA SER A 217 21.42 5.01 -13.46
C SER A 217 22.01 5.58 -12.17
N SER A 218 21.30 6.51 -11.51
CA SER A 218 21.73 7.10 -10.24
C SER A 218 20.98 6.46 -9.06
N PRO A 219 21.59 6.35 -7.86
CA PRO A 219 20.87 5.91 -6.68
C PRO A 219 19.63 6.77 -6.45
N ALA A 220 18.47 6.15 -6.42
CA ALA A 220 17.21 6.82 -6.18
C ALA A 220 17.07 7.22 -4.71
N LYS A 221 16.34 8.30 -4.48
CA LYS A 221 15.97 8.83 -3.17
C LYS A 221 14.47 8.66 -2.98
N VAL A 222 13.99 8.79 -1.75
CA VAL A 222 12.56 8.74 -1.44
C VAL A 222 12.13 10.03 -0.74
N SER A 223 11.03 10.61 -1.20
CA SER A 223 10.33 11.70 -0.52
C SER A 223 8.83 11.46 -0.58
N VAL A 224 8.06 12.05 0.35
CA VAL A 224 6.59 12.08 0.26
C VAL A 224 6.13 13.46 -0.18
N ALA A 225 5.29 13.50 -1.21
CA ALA A 225 4.71 14.72 -1.75
C ALA A 225 3.24 14.86 -1.36
N LEU A 226 2.83 16.09 -1.06
CA LEU A 226 1.44 16.45 -0.81
C LEU A 226 0.80 16.92 -2.11
N TYR A 227 -0.35 16.34 -2.45
CA TYR A 227 -1.17 16.74 -3.58
C TYR A 227 -2.56 17.15 -3.12
N ARG A 228 -3.14 18.16 -3.78
CA ARG A 228 -4.57 18.48 -3.65
C ARG A 228 -5.32 17.84 -4.81
N PHE A 229 -6.49 17.25 -4.53
CA PHE A 229 -7.38 16.70 -5.55
C PHE A 229 -8.69 17.49 -5.61
N ASP A 230 -9.09 17.95 -6.81
CA ASP A 230 -10.34 18.68 -7.03
C ASP A 230 -11.48 17.79 -7.58
N GLY A 231 -11.26 16.48 -7.66
CA GLY A 231 -12.17 15.52 -8.30
C GLY A 231 -11.79 15.19 -9.75
N THR A 232 -10.87 15.93 -10.36
CA THR A 232 -10.38 15.72 -11.73
C THR A 232 -8.86 15.75 -11.86
N THR A 233 -8.19 16.62 -11.11
CA THR A 233 -6.77 16.91 -11.25
C THR A 233 -6.07 16.83 -9.91
N LEU A 234 -4.89 16.21 -9.91
CA LEU A 234 -3.97 16.22 -8.77
C LEU A 234 -2.96 17.37 -8.96
N THR A 235 -2.98 18.34 -8.07
CA THR A 235 -2.05 19.49 -8.08
C THR A 235 -1.00 19.34 -6.99
N TYR A 236 0.27 19.40 -7.38
CA TYR A 236 1.40 19.41 -6.44
C TYR A 236 1.30 20.59 -5.47
N VAL A 237 1.50 20.33 -4.18
CA VAL A 237 1.51 21.37 -3.13
C VAL A 237 2.92 21.55 -2.58
N THR A 238 3.51 20.48 -2.07
CA THR A 238 4.85 20.50 -1.47
C THR A 238 5.43 19.09 -1.38
N ARG A 239 6.70 18.96 -1.00
CA ARG A 239 7.33 17.70 -0.58
C ARG A 239 7.93 17.84 0.80
N GLY A 240 8.03 16.73 1.51
CA GLY A 240 8.74 16.63 2.78
C GLY A 240 10.26 16.52 2.62
N ASN A 241 10.92 16.00 3.65
CA ASN A 241 12.36 15.75 3.58
C ASN A 241 12.69 14.58 2.64
N THR A 242 13.93 14.55 2.19
CA THR A 242 14.44 13.51 1.30
C THR A 242 15.22 12.47 2.09
N LEU A 243 14.86 11.21 1.89
CA LEU A 243 15.52 10.03 2.42
C LEU A 243 16.45 9.47 1.35
N GLU A 244 17.66 9.07 1.75
CA GLU A 244 18.66 8.55 0.82
C GLU A 244 19.49 7.41 1.44
N GLN A 245 19.89 6.47 0.59
CA GLN A 245 20.91 5.46 0.87
C GLN A 245 21.72 5.28 -0.41
N ASN A 246 22.97 5.73 -0.42
CA ASN A 246 23.80 5.77 -1.63
C ASN A 246 24.53 4.43 -1.89
N GLU A 247 23.78 3.33 -1.84
CA GLU A 247 24.24 1.98 -2.11
C GLU A 247 23.49 1.40 -3.31
N ILE A 248 24.20 0.75 -4.23
CA ILE A 248 23.61 0.09 -5.41
C ILE A 248 22.67 1.02 -6.20
N ARG A 249 21.35 0.79 -6.14
CA ARG A 249 20.30 1.57 -6.84
C ARG A 249 19.60 2.58 -5.93
N GLY A 250 19.98 2.67 -4.66
CA GLY A 250 19.30 3.49 -3.67
C GLY A 250 17.91 2.97 -3.31
N LEU A 251 17.05 3.89 -2.88
CA LEU A 251 15.74 3.61 -2.30
C LEU A 251 14.65 3.56 -3.37
N ALA A 252 13.75 2.58 -3.27
CA ALA A 252 12.66 2.41 -4.23
C ALA A 252 11.37 1.96 -3.55
N GLU A 253 10.27 2.03 -4.31
CA GLU A 253 8.95 1.44 -3.98
C GLU A 253 8.51 1.65 -2.52
N PRO A 254 8.44 2.90 -2.05
CA PRO A 254 8.00 3.22 -0.69
C PRO A 254 6.49 3.01 -0.50
N SER A 255 6.09 2.35 0.58
CA SER A 255 4.67 2.13 0.92
C SER A 255 4.29 2.78 2.23
N LEU A 256 3.25 3.61 2.19
CA LEU A 256 2.77 4.43 3.30
C LEU A 256 1.58 3.78 4.02
N ALA A 257 1.55 3.91 5.35
CA ALA A 257 0.38 3.61 6.18
C ALA A 257 0.21 4.65 7.29
N PHE A 258 -1.03 4.81 7.76
CA PHE A 258 -1.34 5.58 8.96
C PHE A 258 -1.93 4.64 10.01
N PHE A 259 -1.38 4.67 11.21
CA PHE A 259 -1.78 3.81 12.31
C PHE A 259 -1.48 4.48 13.65
N GLY A 260 -2.42 4.42 14.60
CA GLY A 260 -2.20 4.94 15.95
C GLY A 260 -1.78 6.42 16.00
N GLY A 261 -2.25 7.26 15.08
CA GLY A 261 -1.89 8.68 15.04
C GLY A 261 -0.56 9.01 14.35
N ARG A 262 0.14 8.02 13.77
CA ARG A 262 1.46 8.18 13.16
C ARG A 262 1.50 7.62 11.73
N TYR A 263 2.36 8.20 10.90
CA TYR A 263 2.65 7.72 9.55
C TYR A 263 3.85 6.78 9.56
N TYR A 264 3.74 5.66 8.84
CA TYR A 264 4.77 4.64 8.70
C TYR A 264 5.12 4.47 7.23
N LEU A 265 6.41 4.43 6.93
CA LEU A 265 6.92 4.23 5.57
C LEU A 265 7.85 3.02 5.57
N THR A 266 7.51 2.00 4.77
CA THR A 266 8.44 0.92 4.44
C THR A 266 9.06 1.20 3.08
N VAL A 267 10.36 0.95 2.92
CA VAL A 267 11.11 1.32 1.72
C VAL A 267 11.94 0.14 1.24
N ARG A 268 11.79 -0.22 -0.03
CA ARG A 268 12.62 -1.23 -0.68
C ARG A 268 14.04 -0.72 -0.86
N HIS A 269 14.98 -1.62 -0.65
CA HIS A 269 16.37 -1.46 -1.08
C HIS A 269 16.96 -2.82 -1.47
N ASP A 270 18.04 -2.82 -2.25
CA ASP A 270 18.59 -4.05 -2.85
C ASP A 270 19.22 -5.00 -1.84
N LEU A 271 19.75 -4.46 -0.75
CA LEU A 271 20.45 -5.25 0.27
C LEU A 271 19.54 -5.70 1.42
N ARG A 272 18.50 -4.89 1.72
CA ARG A 272 17.61 -5.07 2.88
C ARG A 272 16.37 -4.17 2.74
N GLY A 273 15.32 -4.40 3.52
CA GLY A 273 14.20 -3.46 3.65
C GLY A 273 14.44 -2.43 4.76
N TYR A 274 13.84 -1.25 4.63
CA TYR A 274 13.89 -0.20 5.66
C TYR A 274 12.50 0.23 6.12
N VAL A 275 12.44 0.81 7.31
CA VAL A 275 11.26 1.45 7.90
C VAL A 275 11.62 2.79 8.52
N THR A 276 10.68 3.72 8.46
CA THR A 276 10.75 5.00 9.18
C THR A 276 9.33 5.49 9.49
N THR A 277 9.24 6.53 10.31
CA THR A 277 8.00 7.12 10.80
C THR A 277 7.99 8.63 10.69
N SER A 278 6.80 9.21 10.66
CA SER A 278 6.56 10.64 10.61
C SER A 278 5.28 10.99 11.38
N ASP A 279 5.24 12.18 11.98
CA ASP A 279 4.05 12.69 12.69
C ASP A 279 3.12 13.46 11.74
N ASP A 280 3.63 14.01 10.63
CA ASP A 280 2.87 14.82 9.67
C ASP A 280 2.72 14.16 8.29
N GLY A 281 3.42 13.04 8.07
CA GLY A 281 3.39 12.27 6.82
C GLY A 281 4.29 12.85 5.72
N LEU A 282 5.01 13.93 5.99
CA LEU A 282 5.96 14.59 5.07
C LEU A 282 7.39 14.50 5.59
N HIS A 283 7.62 14.78 6.87
CA HIS A 283 8.94 14.82 7.47
C HIS A 283 9.21 13.52 8.24
N TYR A 284 10.00 12.63 7.66
CA TYR A 284 10.32 11.31 8.20
C TYR A 284 11.64 11.32 8.96
N GLU A 285 11.69 10.50 10.00
CA GLU A 285 12.90 10.19 10.74
C GLU A 285 13.94 9.44 9.87
N PRO A 286 15.20 9.34 10.31
CA PRO A 286 16.19 8.52 9.63
C PRO A 286 15.74 7.06 9.45
N LEU A 287 16.08 6.47 8.30
CA LEU A 287 15.74 5.08 7.98
C LEU A 287 16.36 4.08 8.95
N ARG A 288 15.57 3.08 9.35
CA ARG A 288 16.01 1.95 10.16
C ARG A 288 15.89 0.66 9.35
N PRO A 289 16.92 -0.20 9.28
CA PRO A 289 16.77 -1.52 8.66
C PRO A 289 15.68 -2.32 9.36
N TRP A 290 14.90 -3.06 8.59
CA TRP A 290 13.94 -3.99 9.16
C TRP A 290 14.64 -5.11 9.92
N THR A 291 14.15 -5.37 11.13
CA THR A 291 14.59 -6.45 12.01
C THR A 291 13.38 -7.23 12.54
N PHE A 292 13.64 -8.42 13.02
CA PHE A 292 12.74 -9.09 13.95
C PHE A 292 12.90 -8.51 15.37
N ASP A 293 11.98 -8.85 16.25
CA ASP A 293 11.95 -8.42 17.65
C ASP A 293 13.10 -8.93 18.52
N ASP A 294 13.85 -9.93 18.05
CA ASP A 294 15.13 -10.39 18.60
C ASP A 294 16.35 -9.60 18.10
N GLY A 295 16.15 -8.64 17.19
CA GLY A 295 17.20 -7.82 16.57
C GLY A 295 17.87 -8.44 15.35
N ALA A 296 17.53 -9.68 14.98
CA ALA A 296 18.04 -10.29 13.76
C ALA A 296 17.47 -9.60 12.50
N GLU A 297 18.23 -9.60 11.41
CA GLU A 297 17.77 -9.05 10.14
C GLU A 297 16.51 -9.77 9.62
N LEU A 298 15.56 -9.01 9.06
CA LEU A 298 14.31 -9.56 8.52
C LEU A 298 14.54 -10.52 7.35
N GLY A 299 15.59 -10.27 6.56
CA GLY A 299 15.93 -11.04 5.36
C GLY A 299 15.13 -10.65 4.11
N SER A 300 14.26 -9.63 4.20
CA SER A 300 13.59 -8.99 3.05
C SER A 300 14.58 -8.09 2.31
N TYR A 301 14.69 -8.25 0.99
CA TYR A 301 15.63 -7.48 0.16
C TYR A 301 15.16 -7.45 -1.30
N ASN A 302 15.54 -6.38 -2.03
CA ASN A 302 15.33 -6.24 -3.48
C ASN A 302 13.88 -6.53 -3.96
N THR A 303 12.92 -6.25 -3.10
CA THR A 303 11.48 -6.40 -3.32
C THR A 303 10.76 -5.40 -2.42
N GLN A 304 9.60 -4.95 -2.86
CA GLN A 304 8.67 -4.12 -2.11
C GLN A 304 8.13 -4.84 -0.87
N GLN A 305 7.66 -4.04 0.09
CA GLN A 305 6.83 -4.47 1.21
C GLN A 305 5.57 -3.62 1.23
N HIS A 306 4.50 -4.16 1.82
CA HIS A 306 3.26 -3.43 2.00
C HIS A 306 2.73 -3.55 3.41
N TRP A 307 2.01 -2.52 3.82
CA TRP A 307 1.29 -2.49 5.07
C TRP A 307 -0.10 -3.09 4.89
N VAL A 308 -0.52 -3.83 5.90
CA VAL A 308 -1.92 -4.11 6.16
C VAL A 308 -2.23 -3.47 7.51
N ALA A 309 -2.84 -2.29 7.47
CA ALA A 309 -3.20 -1.53 8.66
C ALA A 309 -4.60 -1.91 9.14
N GLN A 310 -4.71 -2.29 10.41
CA GLN A 310 -5.97 -2.56 11.10
C GLN A 310 -6.02 -1.64 12.34
N SER A 311 -7.20 -1.17 12.76
CA SER A 311 -7.35 -0.18 13.85
C SER A 311 -6.66 -0.50 15.18
N GLN A 312 -6.35 -1.76 15.45
CA GLN A 312 -5.74 -2.28 16.67
C GLN A 312 -4.34 -2.87 16.46
N ALA A 313 -3.92 -3.12 15.21
CA ALA A 313 -2.59 -3.65 14.92
C ALA A 313 -2.11 -3.29 13.51
N LEU A 314 -0.80 -3.08 13.38
CA LEU A 314 -0.13 -2.88 12.12
C LEU A 314 0.57 -4.18 11.69
N PHE A 315 0.39 -4.55 10.42
CA PHE A 315 1.01 -5.74 9.85
C PHE A 315 1.88 -5.38 8.64
N LEU A 316 2.99 -6.10 8.49
CA LEU A 316 3.85 -6.04 7.32
C LEU A 316 3.65 -7.29 6.47
N VAL A 317 3.50 -7.09 5.16
CA VAL A 317 3.51 -8.14 4.15
C VAL A 317 4.80 -8.04 3.35
N TYR A 318 5.55 -9.14 3.29
CA TYR A 318 6.91 -9.15 2.75
C TYR A 318 7.34 -10.56 2.31
N THR A 319 8.50 -10.64 1.67
CA THR A 319 9.19 -11.89 1.37
C THR A 319 10.55 -11.86 2.05
N ARG A 320 11.15 -13.02 2.34
CA ARG A 320 12.48 -13.07 2.95
C ARG A 320 13.25 -14.34 2.57
N ARG A 321 14.56 -14.26 2.73
CA ARG A 321 15.45 -15.43 2.72
C ARG A 321 15.18 -16.36 3.91
N GLY A 322 15.74 -17.57 3.84
CA GLY A 322 15.72 -18.54 4.94
C GLY A 322 14.35 -19.18 5.14
N ALA A 323 13.59 -19.36 4.05
CA ALA A 323 12.31 -20.04 4.02
C ALA A 323 12.30 -21.20 3.01
N ASP A 324 13.48 -21.82 2.80
CA ASP A 324 13.70 -22.90 1.82
C ASP A 324 13.28 -22.53 0.38
N ASN A 325 13.66 -21.31 -0.02
CA ASN A 325 13.17 -20.64 -1.24
C ASN A 325 14.30 -20.09 -2.12
N ASP A 326 15.52 -20.61 -1.97
CA ASP A 326 16.69 -20.13 -2.73
C ASP A 326 16.64 -20.48 -4.23
N HIS A 327 15.77 -21.41 -4.63
CA HIS A 327 15.46 -21.68 -6.05
C HIS A 327 14.64 -20.56 -6.69
N ILE A 328 14.11 -19.62 -5.91
CA ILE A 328 13.26 -18.53 -6.39
C ILE A 328 14.08 -17.27 -6.48
N MET A 329 14.07 -16.65 -7.66
CA MET A 329 14.75 -15.39 -7.88
C MET A 329 14.37 -14.37 -6.80
N ARG A 330 15.37 -13.88 -6.06
CA ARG A 330 15.24 -12.91 -4.96
C ARG A 330 14.37 -13.38 -3.78
N ASN A 331 14.15 -14.68 -3.62
CA ASN A 331 13.33 -15.27 -2.55
C ASN A 331 11.91 -14.66 -2.51
N ARG A 332 11.34 -14.28 -3.67
CA ARG A 332 10.05 -13.55 -3.77
C ARG A 332 8.81 -14.37 -3.44
N ALA A 333 8.96 -15.63 -3.03
CA ALA A 333 7.89 -16.45 -2.49
C ALA A 333 8.44 -17.31 -1.36
N PRO A 334 7.64 -17.66 -0.34
CA PRO A 334 6.24 -17.26 -0.14
C PRO A 334 6.11 -15.77 0.24
N LEU A 335 4.88 -15.24 0.21
CA LEU A 335 4.56 -14.00 0.91
C LEU A 335 4.20 -14.30 2.36
N PHE A 336 4.82 -13.57 3.27
CA PHE A 336 4.56 -13.62 4.70
C PHE A 336 3.71 -12.41 5.13
N ILE A 337 2.94 -12.59 6.19
CA ILE A 337 2.30 -11.51 6.96
C ILE A 337 2.68 -11.67 8.43
N ALA A 338 3.05 -10.57 9.09
CA ALA A 338 3.41 -10.57 10.50
C ALA A 338 3.03 -9.23 11.15
N ARG A 339 2.74 -9.25 12.45
CA ARG A 339 2.52 -8.03 13.23
C ARG A 339 3.82 -7.25 13.38
N VAL A 340 3.69 -5.94 13.43
CA VAL A 340 4.79 -5.00 13.69
C VAL A 340 4.61 -4.39 15.07
N ASP A 341 5.71 -4.24 15.78
CA ASP A 341 5.78 -3.36 16.95
C ASP A 341 5.94 -1.91 16.46
N PRO A 342 4.90 -1.06 16.60
CA PRO A 342 4.90 0.29 16.05
C PRO A 342 5.88 1.24 16.77
N GLU A 343 6.28 0.92 18.00
CA GLU A 343 7.22 1.74 18.77
C GLU A 343 8.66 1.32 18.48
N ARG A 344 8.92 0.00 18.52
CA ARG A 344 10.26 -0.56 18.28
C ARG A 344 10.62 -0.62 16.81
N LEU A 345 9.65 -0.51 15.90
CA LEU A 345 9.79 -0.64 14.44
C LEU A 345 10.49 -1.94 14.03
N CYS A 346 9.98 -3.06 14.55
CA CYS A 346 10.43 -4.41 14.23
C CYS A 346 9.25 -5.34 14.00
N VAL A 347 9.50 -6.44 13.28
CA VAL A 347 8.50 -7.49 13.03
C VAL A 347 8.50 -8.47 14.20
N LEU A 348 7.31 -8.79 14.73
CA LEU A 348 7.15 -9.76 15.80
C LEU A 348 7.26 -11.18 15.24
N ARG A 349 8.41 -11.83 15.42
CA ARG A 349 8.74 -13.12 14.77
C ARG A 349 7.68 -14.19 15.03
N ALA A 350 7.20 -14.29 16.26
CA ALA A 350 6.21 -15.31 16.66
C ALA A 350 4.85 -15.19 15.95
N THR A 351 4.58 -14.06 15.30
CA THR A 351 3.32 -13.80 14.59
C THR A 351 3.40 -14.03 13.09
N GLU A 352 4.59 -14.35 12.56
CA GLU A 352 4.80 -14.57 11.13
C GLU A 352 3.99 -15.77 10.64
N ARG A 353 3.20 -15.54 9.60
CA ARG A 353 2.40 -16.56 8.91
C ARG A 353 2.64 -16.47 7.42
N VAL A 354 2.63 -17.62 6.74
CA VAL A 354 2.56 -17.65 5.28
C VAL A 354 1.19 -17.13 4.85
N LEU A 355 1.18 -16.04 4.09
CA LEU A 355 -0.01 -15.43 3.51
C LEU A 355 -0.34 -16.04 2.15
N ILE A 356 0.66 -16.13 1.27
CA ILE A 356 0.56 -16.78 -0.04
C ILE A 356 1.69 -17.80 -0.13
N PRO A 357 1.37 -19.10 -0.29
CA PRO A 357 2.37 -20.14 -0.32
C PRO A 357 3.23 -20.05 -1.57
N GLU A 358 4.41 -20.63 -1.46
CA GLU A 358 5.32 -20.85 -2.57
C GLU A 358 4.86 -22.06 -3.38
N ARG A 359 4.82 -21.93 -4.70
CA ARG A 359 4.41 -23.00 -5.64
C ARG A 359 5.43 -23.21 -6.77
N GLY A 360 6.67 -22.72 -6.60
CA GLY A 360 7.75 -22.77 -7.58
C GLY A 360 7.98 -21.47 -8.35
N ALA A 361 6.94 -20.66 -8.54
CA ALA A 361 7.05 -19.40 -9.27
C ALA A 361 7.55 -18.26 -8.37
N THR A 362 8.29 -17.34 -8.98
CA THR A 362 8.53 -16.02 -8.38
C THR A 362 7.23 -15.25 -8.33
N LEU A 363 6.90 -14.59 -7.22
CA LEU A 363 5.73 -13.73 -7.18
C LEU A 363 6.11 -12.32 -7.68
N GLY A 364 5.24 -11.73 -8.49
CA GLY A 364 5.42 -10.38 -9.04
C GLY A 364 5.33 -9.29 -7.96
N ASN A 365 5.31 -8.03 -8.38
CA ASN A 365 4.96 -6.98 -7.43
C ASN A 365 3.53 -7.22 -6.91
N PHE A 366 3.35 -7.23 -5.59
CA PHE A 366 2.05 -7.43 -4.90
C PHE A 366 1.54 -6.14 -4.29
N GLY A 367 0.28 -6.09 -3.86
CA GLY A 367 -0.22 -4.96 -3.09
C GLY A 367 -1.26 -5.37 -2.07
N ALA A 368 -1.63 -4.43 -1.22
CA ALA A 368 -2.50 -4.64 -0.10
C ALA A 368 -3.51 -3.51 0.03
N ALA A 369 -4.77 -3.87 0.28
CA ALA A 369 -5.85 -2.92 0.50
C ALA A 369 -6.84 -3.44 1.55
N ALA A 370 -7.38 -2.52 2.34
CA ALA A 370 -8.59 -2.81 3.11
C ALA A 370 -9.79 -2.85 2.15
N ILE A 371 -10.66 -3.85 2.32
CA ILE A 371 -11.83 -4.06 1.44
C ILE A 371 -13.12 -3.71 2.17
N SER A 372 -13.26 -4.19 3.40
CA SER A 372 -14.35 -3.90 4.32
C SER A 372 -13.78 -3.82 5.73
N PRO A 373 -14.59 -3.44 6.75
CA PRO A 373 -14.12 -3.49 8.13
C PRO A 373 -13.60 -4.88 8.53
N ASP A 374 -14.24 -5.95 8.05
CA ASP A 374 -13.88 -7.31 8.46
C ASP A 374 -12.77 -7.92 7.60
N GLU A 375 -12.30 -7.22 6.57
CA GLU A 375 -11.50 -7.84 5.54
C GLU A 375 -10.44 -6.94 4.87
N SER A 376 -9.27 -7.51 4.61
CA SER A 376 -8.23 -6.91 3.78
C SER A 376 -7.68 -7.91 2.78
N TRP A 377 -7.35 -7.47 1.57
CA TRP A 377 -6.84 -8.32 0.51
C TRP A 377 -5.40 -7.99 0.18
N VAL A 378 -4.61 -9.04 -0.07
CA VAL A 378 -3.30 -8.95 -0.69
C VAL A 378 -3.34 -9.64 -2.04
N THR A 379 -3.00 -8.92 -3.09
CA THR A 379 -3.08 -9.41 -4.47
C THR A 379 -1.71 -9.52 -5.11
N VAL A 380 -1.46 -10.64 -5.78
CA VAL A 380 -0.21 -10.91 -6.49
C VAL A 380 -0.44 -11.92 -7.62
N SER A 381 0.45 -11.95 -8.60
CA SER A 381 0.45 -12.99 -9.64
C SER A 381 1.75 -13.78 -9.66
N GLU A 382 1.65 -15.03 -10.09
CA GLU A 382 2.80 -15.92 -10.32
C GLU A 382 3.54 -15.56 -11.61
N GLY A 383 4.86 -15.38 -11.51
CA GLY A 383 5.80 -15.32 -12.62
C GLY A 383 6.22 -16.71 -13.07
N LEU A 384 5.51 -17.26 -14.06
CA LEU A 384 5.72 -18.60 -14.57
C LEU A 384 6.75 -18.63 -15.71
N TRP A 385 8.03 -18.55 -15.34
CA TRP A 385 9.14 -18.37 -16.30
C TRP A 385 9.77 -19.65 -16.84
N ASN A 386 9.54 -20.79 -16.20
CA ASN A 386 10.23 -22.05 -16.56
C ASN A 386 9.44 -23.29 -16.11
N ASP A 387 9.86 -24.44 -16.63
CA ASP A 387 9.20 -25.71 -16.35
C ASP A 387 9.45 -26.25 -14.93
N ASP A 388 10.49 -25.80 -14.24
CA ASP A 388 10.71 -26.18 -12.83
C ASP A 388 9.62 -25.59 -11.94
N ALA A 389 9.26 -24.32 -12.17
CA ALA A 389 8.14 -23.68 -11.49
C ALA A 389 6.82 -24.43 -11.75
N ARG A 390 6.56 -24.86 -12.99
CA ARG A 390 5.38 -25.69 -13.33
C ARG A 390 5.38 -27.03 -12.59
N LYS A 391 6.53 -27.73 -12.54
CA LYS A 391 6.66 -29.02 -11.83
C LYS A 391 6.44 -28.90 -10.33
N ARG A 392 6.78 -27.76 -9.73
CA ARG A 392 6.52 -27.43 -8.32
C ARG A 392 5.06 -27.01 -8.05
N GLY A 393 4.29 -26.76 -9.11
CA GLY A 393 2.85 -26.58 -9.05
C GLY A 393 2.36 -25.17 -9.39
N ALA A 394 3.21 -24.25 -9.84
CA ALA A 394 2.78 -22.93 -10.31
C ALA A 394 1.94 -23.05 -11.58
N LYS A 395 0.93 -22.17 -11.73
CA LYS A 395 -0.05 -22.20 -12.83
C LYS A 395 -0.24 -20.84 -13.51
N GLY A 396 0.58 -19.84 -13.18
CA GLY A 396 0.37 -18.48 -13.66
C GLY A 396 -0.87 -17.87 -13.02
N ALA A 397 -1.10 -18.20 -11.74
CA ALA A 397 -2.27 -17.75 -11.01
C ALA A 397 -2.14 -16.28 -10.58
N THR A 398 -3.26 -15.55 -10.67
CA THR A 398 -3.47 -14.27 -9.99
C THR A 398 -4.27 -14.54 -8.73
N PHE A 399 -3.68 -14.24 -7.57
CA PHE A 399 -4.27 -14.50 -6.27
C PHE A 399 -4.87 -13.25 -5.64
N ALA A 400 -5.92 -13.45 -4.85
CA ALA A 400 -6.37 -12.56 -3.80
C ALA A 400 -6.32 -13.33 -2.46
N ALA A 401 -5.31 -13.05 -1.65
CA ALA A 401 -5.23 -13.55 -0.28
C ALA A 401 -6.05 -12.66 0.64
N ARG A 402 -7.11 -13.24 1.18
CA ARG A 402 -8.14 -12.60 1.97
C ARG A 402 -7.83 -12.79 3.44
N VAL A 403 -7.62 -11.68 4.14
CA VAL A 403 -7.38 -11.63 5.58
C VAL A 403 -8.69 -11.22 6.25
N PHE A 404 -9.34 -12.18 6.92
CA PHE A 404 -10.55 -11.94 7.69
C PHE A 404 -10.19 -11.65 9.14
N TRP A 405 -10.55 -10.45 9.60
CA TRP A 405 -10.23 -9.98 10.95
C TRP A 405 -11.20 -10.55 11.99
N SER A 406 -10.69 -10.85 13.18
CA SER A 406 -11.53 -11.21 14.34
C SER A 406 -12.33 -10.04 14.90
N ARG A 407 -11.94 -8.80 14.56
CA ARG A 407 -12.60 -7.56 14.96
C ARG A 407 -12.61 -6.57 13.80
N PRO A 408 -13.66 -5.77 13.62
CA PRO A 408 -13.75 -4.80 12.54
C PRO A 408 -12.58 -3.80 12.54
N ASN A 409 -12.13 -3.43 11.35
CA ASN A 409 -11.16 -2.38 11.11
C ASN A 409 -11.85 -1.01 11.08
N GLU A 410 -11.61 -0.21 12.10
CA GLU A 410 -12.21 1.11 12.27
C GLU A 410 -11.45 2.22 11.50
N LEU A 411 -10.41 1.87 10.73
CA LEU A 411 -9.65 2.82 9.92
C LEU A 411 -10.34 3.17 8.59
N LEU A 412 -11.34 2.38 8.15
CA LEU A 412 -12.02 2.65 6.89
C LEU A 412 -13.00 3.83 7.04
N PRO A 413 -13.12 4.70 6.02
CA PRO A 413 -14.14 5.75 6.00
C PRO A 413 -15.54 5.14 6.16
N GLY A 414 -16.30 5.61 7.16
CA GLY A 414 -17.67 5.16 7.42
C GLY A 414 -17.80 3.91 8.30
N ALA A 415 -16.72 3.41 8.91
CA ALA A 415 -16.76 2.25 9.82
C ALA A 415 -17.38 2.52 11.20
N ALA A 416 -17.75 3.78 11.49
CA ALA A 416 -18.49 4.17 12.68
C ALA A 416 -19.89 4.68 12.27
N GLU A 417 -20.86 3.77 12.25
CA GLU A 417 -22.29 4.09 12.39
C GLU A 417 -22.89 3.34 13.57
#